data_AF-A0A7Z2SMX8-F1
#
_entry.id   AF-A0A7Z2SMX8-F1
#
_cell.length_a   1.000
_cell.length_b   1.000
_cell.length_c   1.000
_cell.angle_alpha   90.00
_cell.angle_beta   90.00
_cell.angle_gamma   90.00
#
_symmetry.space_group_name_H-M   'P 1'
#
loop_
_entity.id
_entity.type
_entity.pdbx_description
1 polymer ?
#
loop_
_entity_poly.entity_id
_entity_poly.type
_entity_poly.pdbx_seq_one_letter_code
_entity_poly.pdbx_strand_id
1 'polypeptide(L)'
;MLLLVVFLAATSPALGRWVGVEEERIPVARLIENLEKIAKDDPTSVEALLNLGRAHGMAYAQKSDPLTVPKAYHGIQPPAVPFGTVTTAADPTLSTASQAHLEAALKAYKQALELDKDNLVIRLGLAWLTEQAGRKDDAVKQYRTIATDAWEKEKSLTMVGIGGRTLTGEVASYLVPLLDAEKDKREIETLKDHVATMGKLPYPVTPIAVPLADGLTTTDLEAPDARVTFDVDGSGFGSRMELDYPQSCLAG
;
A
#
# COMPACT_ATOMS: atom_id res chain seq x y z
N MET A 1 1.59 48.60 41.39
CA MET A 1 1.81 48.05 40.04
C MET A 1 2.03 46.56 40.20
N LEU A 2 1.05 45.75 39.81
CA LEU A 2 1.06 44.29 39.91
C LEU A 2 1.86 43.74 38.70
N LEU A 3 2.95 43.00 38.95
CA LEU A 3 3.71 42.32 37.90
C LEU A 3 2.90 41.10 37.43
N LEU A 4 2.49 41.10 36.17
CA LEU A 4 1.91 39.96 35.48
C LEU A 4 3.07 39.08 34.95
N VAL A 5 3.36 37.97 35.62
CA VAL A 5 4.30 36.96 35.12
C VAL A 5 3.51 36.00 34.22
N VAL A 6 3.68 36.13 32.91
CA VAL A 6 3.15 35.18 31.94
C VAL A 6 4.11 33.98 31.90
N PHE A 7 3.69 32.85 32.47
CA PHE A 7 4.38 31.57 32.32
C PHE A 7 4.09 31.03 30.92
N LEU A 8 5.03 31.20 29.99
CA LEU A 8 5.03 30.47 28.72
C LEU A 8 5.44 29.02 29.02
N ALA A 9 4.48 28.11 29.07
CA ALA A 9 4.77 26.68 29.08
C ALA A 9 5.47 26.32 27.77
N ALA A 10 6.77 26.05 27.83
CA ALA A 10 7.54 25.53 26.71
C ALA A 10 7.08 24.09 26.43
N THR A 11 6.09 23.94 25.55
CA THR A 11 5.76 22.65 24.95
C THR A 11 6.92 22.27 24.02
N SER A 12 7.87 21.47 24.50
CA SER A 12 8.87 20.85 23.62
C SER A 12 8.12 19.96 22.62
N PRO A 13 8.21 20.21 21.31
CA PRO A 13 7.61 19.28 20.35
C PRO A 13 8.35 17.95 20.46
N ALA A 14 7.63 16.87 20.76
CA ALA A 14 8.17 15.53 20.62
C ALA A 14 8.40 15.28 19.12
N LEU A 15 9.67 15.26 18.71
CA LEU A 15 10.04 14.90 17.35
C LEU A 15 10.12 13.38 17.24
N GLY A 16 9.46 12.81 16.23
CA GLY A 16 9.61 11.39 15.93
C GLY A 16 11.06 11.06 15.58
N ARG A 17 11.58 9.95 16.12
CA ARG A 17 12.85 9.37 15.70
C ARG A 17 12.56 8.16 14.80
N TRP A 18 13.10 8.19 13.58
CA TRP A 18 13.07 7.03 12.69
C TRP A 18 14.07 5.98 13.18
N VAL A 19 13.57 4.80 13.53
CA VAL A 19 14.41 3.60 13.75
C VAL A 19 14.61 2.94 12.40
N GLY A 20 15.87 2.65 12.03
CA GLY A 20 16.17 1.91 10.81
C GLY A 20 15.53 0.53 10.86
N VAL A 21 14.85 0.14 9.79
CA VAL A 21 14.20 -1.17 9.70
C VAL A 21 15.27 -2.22 9.40
N GLU A 22 15.24 -3.35 10.10
CA GLU A 22 16.13 -4.48 9.80
C GLU A 22 15.79 -5.00 8.39
N GLU A 23 16.81 -5.20 7.56
CA GLU A 23 16.65 -5.66 6.17
C GLU A 23 17.13 -7.10 5.99
N GLU A 24 16.51 -7.81 5.04
CA GLU A 24 16.91 -9.15 4.61
C GLU A 24 17.06 -9.19 3.09
N ARG A 25 17.99 -10.03 2.60
CA ARG A 25 18.21 -10.25 1.16
C ARG A 25 17.47 -11.50 0.71
N ILE A 26 16.47 -11.33 -0.14
CA ILE A 26 15.64 -12.41 -0.67
C ILE A 26 16.14 -12.80 -2.07
N PRO A 27 16.60 -14.04 -2.28
CA PRO A 27 16.96 -14.53 -3.61
C PRO A 27 15.71 -14.68 -4.48
N VAL A 28 15.60 -13.84 -5.52
CA VAL A 28 14.39 -13.75 -6.35
C VAL A 28 14.21 -15.03 -7.16
N ALA A 29 15.29 -15.56 -7.73
CA ALA A 29 15.26 -16.83 -8.46
C ALA A 29 14.69 -17.99 -7.62
N ARG A 30 15.13 -18.12 -6.35
CA ARG A 30 14.67 -19.17 -5.44
C ARG A 30 13.19 -19.01 -5.07
N LEU A 31 12.74 -17.76 -4.85
CA LEU A 31 11.34 -17.48 -4.56
C LEU A 31 10.44 -17.88 -5.74
N ILE A 32 10.84 -17.52 -6.96
CA ILE A 32 10.11 -17.87 -8.18
C ILE A 32 10.05 -19.39 -8.36
N GLU A 33 11.17 -20.10 -8.24
CA GLU A 33 11.20 -21.56 -8.36
C GLU A 33 10.22 -22.25 -7.38
N ASN A 34 10.17 -21.77 -6.13
CA ASN A 34 9.22 -22.28 -5.14
C ASN A 34 7.76 -22.01 -5.55
N LEU A 35 7.46 -20.81 -6.03
CA LEU A 35 6.11 -20.42 -6.46
C LEU A 35 5.67 -21.17 -7.72
N GLU A 36 6.58 -21.40 -8.67
CA GLU A 36 6.33 -22.23 -9.85
C GLU A 36 5.99 -23.66 -9.45
N LYS A 37 6.70 -24.22 -8.47
CA LYS A 37 6.38 -25.54 -7.93
C LYS A 37 4.99 -25.57 -7.30
N ILE A 38 4.65 -24.60 -6.47
CA ILE A 38 3.32 -24.51 -5.84
C ILE A 38 2.22 -24.41 -6.91
N ALA A 39 2.38 -23.53 -7.89
CA ALA A 39 1.41 -23.37 -8.98
C ALA A 39 1.33 -24.60 -9.90
N LYS A 40 2.39 -25.40 -10.00
CA LYS A 40 2.38 -26.67 -10.73
C LYS A 40 1.65 -27.76 -9.96
N ASP A 41 1.85 -27.82 -8.65
CA ASP A 41 1.24 -28.82 -7.77
C ASP A 41 -0.27 -28.53 -7.58
N ASP A 42 -0.68 -27.25 -7.62
CA ASP A 42 -2.08 -26.82 -7.68
C ASP A 42 -2.31 -25.75 -8.77
N PRO A 43 -2.59 -26.17 -10.03
CA PRO A 43 -2.79 -25.27 -11.15
C PRO A 43 -4.12 -24.50 -11.10
N THR A 44 -5.00 -24.81 -10.15
CA THR A 44 -6.28 -24.15 -9.95
C THR A 44 -6.27 -23.17 -8.77
N SER A 45 -5.14 -23.06 -8.07
CA SER A 45 -4.98 -22.07 -7.01
C SER A 45 -4.80 -20.68 -7.59
N VAL A 46 -5.86 -19.88 -7.50
CA VAL A 46 -5.84 -18.44 -7.82
C VAL A 46 -4.74 -17.73 -7.03
N GLU A 47 -4.57 -18.08 -5.76
CA GLU A 47 -3.54 -17.49 -4.89
C GLU A 47 -2.13 -17.84 -5.36
N ALA A 48 -1.86 -19.10 -5.68
CA ALA A 48 -0.54 -19.53 -6.16
C ALA A 48 -0.17 -18.82 -7.47
N LEU A 49 -1.10 -18.75 -8.42
CA LEU A 49 -0.90 -18.07 -9.69
C LEU A 49 -0.74 -16.55 -9.51
N LEU A 50 -1.52 -15.93 -8.62
CA LEU A 50 -1.40 -14.52 -8.31
C LEU A 50 -0.05 -14.20 -7.66
N ASN A 51 0.40 -15.01 -6.71
CA ASN A 51 1.68 -14.82 -6.04
C ASN A 51 2.86 -15.06 -6.98
N LEU A 52 2.79 -16.07 -7.87
CA LEU A 52 3.76 -16.29 -8.94
C LEU A 52 3.83 -15.07 -9.88
N GLY A 53 2.68 -14.60 -10.34
CA GLY A 53 2.58 -13.40 -11.17
C GLY A 53 3.17 -12.17 -10.47
N ARG A 54 2.94 -12.03 -9.16
CA ARG A 54 3.51 -10.93 -8.37
C ARG A 54 5.02 -11.00 -8.24
N ALA A 55 5.58 -12.18 -7.98
CA ALA A 55 7.02 -12.37 -7.91
C ALA A 55 7.70 -11.98 -9.24
N HIS A 56 7.16 -12.44 -10.36
CA HIS A 56 7.64 -12.04 -11.68
C HIS A 56 7.44 -10.53 -11.95
N GLY A 57 6.30 -9.95 -11.60
CA GLY A 57 6.05 -8.51 -11.77
C GLY A 57 7.04 -7.64 -10.97
N MET A 58 7.33 -8.02 -9.73
CA MET A 58 8.36 -7.38 -8.91
C MET A 58 9.76 -7.58 -9.49
N ALA A 59 10.10 -8.78 -9.97
CA ALA A 59 11.39 -9.03 -10.63
C ALA A 59 11.57 -8.16 -11.88
N TYR A 60 10.51 -7.98 -12.68
CA TYR A 60 10.51 -7.06 -13.81
C TYR A 60 10.72 -5.60 -13.39
N ALA A 61 10.02 -5.15 -12.35
CA ALA A 61 10.07 -3.77 -11.90
C ALA A 61 11.41 -3.42 -11.24
N GLN A 62 11.94 -4.31 -10.39
CA GLN A 62 13.13 -4.05 -9.56
C GLN A 62 14.44 -4.44 -10.25
N LYS A 63 14.40 -5.36 -11.23
CA LYS A 63 15.58 -5.76 -12.04
C LYS A 63 16.83 -6.05 -11.20
N SER A 64 16.62 -6.70 -10.06
CA SER A 64 17.65 -6.99 -9.05
C SER A 64 17.44 -8.38 -8.48
N ASP A 65 18.54 -9.11 -8.27
CA ASP A 65 18.56 -10.39 -7.55
C ASP A 65 19.90 -10.50 -6.79
N PRO A 66 19.90 -10.63 -5.44
CA PRO A 66 18.74 -10.68 -4.54
C PRO A 66 18.12 -9.29 -4.29
N LEU A 67 16.84 -9.29 -3.90
CA LEU A 67 16.12 -8.09 -3.49
C LEU A 67 16.30 -7.87 -1.99
N THR A 68 16.68 -6.65 -1.59
CA THR A 68 16.71 -6.25 -0.18
C THR A 68 15.33 -5.76 0.24
N VAL A 69 14.74 -6.38 1.26
CA VAL A 69 13.41 -6.04 1.78
C VAL A 69 13.46 -5.87 3.31
N PRO A 70 12.55 -5.10 3.90
CA PRO A 70 12.34 -5.10 5.35
C PRO A 70 12.05 -6.51 5.87
N LYS A 71 12.78 -6.94 6.90
CA LYS A 71 12.63 -8.25 7.54
C LYS A 71 11.33 -8.38 8.34
N ALA A 72 10.84 -7.26 8.89
CA ALA A 72 9.61 -7.23 9.66
C ALA A 72 8.45 -6.64 8.84
N TYR A 73 7.37 -7.42 8.73
CA TYR A 73 6.10 -6.94 8.21
C TYR A 73 5.34 -6.22 9.34
N HIS A 74 5.28 -4.88 9.25
CA HIS A 74 4.66 -4.04 10.28
C HIS A 74 3.13 -3.92 10.15
N GLY A 75 2.45 -4.95 9.61
CA GLY A 75 0.99 -4.95 9.48
C GLY A 75 0.41 -4.06 8.36
N ILE A 76 1.26 -3.32 7.63
CA ILE A 76 0.80 -2.51 6.50
C ILE A 76 0.55 -3.42 5.30
N GLN A 77 -0.73 -3.59 4.96
CA GLN A 77 -1.11 -4.39 3.80
C GLN A 77 -0.50 -3.80 2.52
N PRO A 78 0.18 -4.62 1.68
CA PRO A 78 0.72 -4.13 0.43
C PRO A 78 -0.43 -3.66 -0.48
N PRO A 79 -0.14 -2.74 -1.42
CA PRO A 79 -1.09 -2.43 -2.48
C PRO A 79 -1.50 -3.69 -3.25
N ALA A 80 -2.66 -3.64 -3.91
CA ALA A 80 -3.14 -4.74 -4.75
C ALA A 80 -2.11 -5.13 -5.83
N VAL A 81 -1.39 -4.13 -6.35
CA VAL A 81 -0.26 -4.22 -7.29
C VAL A 81 1.06 -3.90 -6.56
N PRO A 82 1.77 -4.91 -6.04
CA PRO A 82 2.96 -4.72 -5.20
C PRO A 82 4.27 -4.52 -5.99
N PHE A 83 4.22 -4.19 -7.29
CA PHE A 83 5.42 -4.20 -8.13
C PHE A 83 6.38 -3.03 -7.86
N GLY A 84 5.85 -1.93 -7.33
CA GLY A 84 6.60 -0.71 -7.09
C GLY A 84 6.93 0.05 -8.38
N THR A 85 7.81 1.05 -8.27
CA THR A 85 8.29 1.83 -9.41
C THR A 85 9.24 0.99 -10.26
N VAL A 86 9.06 0.99 -11.59
CA VAL A 86 10.01 0.34 -12.50
C VAL A 86 11.33 1.07 -12.46
N THR A 87 12.37 0.37 -12.03
CA THR A 87 13.72 0.90 -11.89
C THR A 87 14.52 0.76 -13.19
N THR A 88 15.53 1.62 -13.32
CA THR A 88 16.55 1.45 -14.37
C THR A 88 17.48 0.33 -13.95
N ALA A 89 17.70 -0.65 -14.83
CA ALA A 89 18.63 -1.73 -14.55
C ALA A 89 20.06 -1.17 -14.44
N ALA A 90 20.82 -1.64 -13.46
CA ALA A 90 22.25 -1.33 -13.37
C ALA A 90 23.06 -1.97 -14.52
N ASP A 91 22.54 -3.06 -15.10
CA ASP A 91 23.14 -3.84 -16.18
C ASP A 91 22.12 -4.09 -17.31
N PRO A 92 22.46 -3.83 -18.59
CA PRO A 92 21.63 -4.21 -19.73
C PRO A 92 21.15 -5.67 -19.74
N THR A 93 21.95 -6.62 -19.23
CA THR A 93 21.59 -8.05 -19.17
C THR A 93 20.40 -8.29 -18.25
N LEU A 94 20.32 -7.58 -17.12
CA LEU A 94 19.18 -7.60 -16.20
C LEU A 94 17.94 -6.97 -16.85
N SER A 95 18.12 -5.98 -17.72
CA SER A 95 17.01 -5.43 -18.50
C SER A 95 16.44 -6.46 -19.48
N THR A 96 17.26 -7.24 -20.17
CA THR A 96 16.77 -8.32 -21.04
C THR A 96 16.10 -9.43 -20.25
N ALA A 97 16.70 -9.88 -19.14
CA ALA A 97 16.12 -10.87 -18.25
C ALA A 97 14.77 -10.41 -17.68
N SER A 98 14.64 -9.13 -17.32
CA SER A 98 13.40 -8.56 -16.79
C SER A 98 12.22 -8.72 -17.74
N GLN A 99 12.43 -8.68 -19.06
CA GLN A 99 11.34 -8.85 -20.04
C GLN A 99 10.73 -10.26 -19.99
N ALA A 100 11.54 -11.29 -19.76
CA ALA A 100 11.01 -12.64 -19.55
C ALA A 100 10.14 -12.71 -18.29
N HIS A 101 10.50 -11.97 -17.23
CA HIS A 101 9.65 -11.85 -16.05
C HIS A 101 8.34 -11.11 -16.35
N LEU A 102 8.35 -10.05 -17.18
CA LEU A 102 7.12 -9.37 -17.59
C LEU A 102 6.15 -10.32 -18.31
N GLU A 103 6.65 -11.13 -19.24
CA GLU A 103 5.85 -12.11 -19.96
C GLU A 103 5.31 -13.22 -19.05
N ALA A 104 6.14 -13.73 -18.15
CA ALA A 104 5.74 -14.73 -17.16
C ALA A 104 4.67 -14.19 -16.20
N ALA A 105 4.81 -12.94 -15.75
CA ALA A 105 3.80 -12.27 -14.93
C ALA A 105 2.48 -12.13 -15.67
N LEU A 106 2.49 -11.65 -16.92
CA LEU A 106 1.30 -11.57 -17.77
C LEU A 106 0.60 -12.93 -17.91
N LYS A 107 1.38 -14.00 -18.11
CA LYS A 107 0.84 -15.36 -18.22
C LYS A 107 0.17 -15.81 -16.93
N ALA A 108 0.85 -15.68 -15.79
CA ALA A 108 0.32 -16.11 -14.49
C ALA A 108 -0.95 -15.34 -14.10
N TYR A 109 -0.97 -14.01 -14.31
CA TYR A 109 -2.16 -13.18 -14.08
C TYR A 109 -3.34 -13.55 -15.00
N LYS A 110 -3.09 -13.87 -16.27
CA LYS A 110 -4.15 -14.35 -17.19
C LYS A 110 -4.74 -15.67 -16.71
N GLN A 111 -3.90 -16.61 -16.29
CA GLN A 111 -4.37 -17.89 -15.74
C GLN A 111 -5.20 -17.68 -14.47
N ALA A 112 -4.75 -16.80 -13.57
CA ALA A 112 -5.49 -16.45 -12.37
C ALA A 112 -6.86 -15.81 -12.71
N LEU A 113 -6.90 -14.93 -13.72
CA LEU A 113 -8.13 -14.28 -14.17
C LEU A 113 -9.14 -15.26 -14.81
N GLU A 114 -8.66 -16.31 -15.49
CA GLU A 114 -9.55 -17.34 -16.05
C GLU A 114 -10.33 -18.08 -14.95
N LEU A 115 -9.68 -18.28 -13.80
CA LEU A 115 -10.23 -18.95 -12.61
C LEU A 115 -11.14 -18.02 -11.79
N ASP A 116 -10.77 -16.75 -11.64
CA ASP A 116 -11.55 -15.73 -10.91
C ASP A 116 -11.65 -14.43 -11.71
N LYS A 117 -12.71 -14.35 -12.53
CA LYS A 117 -12.91 -13.29 -13.53
C LYS A 117 -13.27 -11.94 -12.92
N ASP A 118 -13.87 -11.95 -11.73
CA ASP A 118 -14.38 -10.74 -11.06
C ASP A 118 -13.36 -10.15 -10.08
N ASN A 119 -12.20 -10.79 -9.94
CA ASN A 119 -11.16 -10.35 -9.02
C ASN A 119 -10.49 -9.05 -9.48
N LEU A 120 -10.86 -7.94 -8.85
CA LEU A 120 -10.30 -6.62 -9.16
C LEU A 120 -8.78 -6.53 -8.93
N VAL A 121 -8.22 -7.30 -7.99
CA VAL A 121 -6.77 -7.30 -7.74
C VAL A 121 -6.02 -7.95 -8.91
N ILE A 122 -6.55 -9.05 -9.44
CA ILE A 122 -5.98 -9.72 -10.62
C ILE A 122 -6.09 -8.81 -11.84
N ARG A 123 -7.29 -8.22 -12.06
CA ARG A 123 -7.53 -7.29 -13.17
C ARG A 123 -6.60 -6.08 -13.10
N LEU A 124 -6.38 -5.51 -11.92
CA LEU A 124 -5.50 -4.35 -11.73
C LEU A 124 -4.03 -4.68 -11.99
N GLY A 125 -3.55 -5.81 -11.47
CA GLY A 125 -2.18 -6.26 -11.77
C GLY A 125 -1.98 -6.55 -13.26
N LEU A 126 -2.97 -7.15 -13.94
CA LEU A 126 -2.90 -7.40 -15.38
C LEU A 126 -2.92 -6.09 -16.20
N ALA A 127 -3.69 -5.08 -15.78
CA ALA A 127 -3.71 -3.77 -16.41
C ALA A 127 -2.37 -3.06 -16.29
N TRP A 128 -1.75 -3.11 -15.11
CA TRP A 128 -0.41 -2.60 -14.91
C TRP A 128 0.62 -3.31 -15.76
N LEU A 129 0.62 -4.64 -15.81
CA LEU A 129 1.54 -5.39 -16.65
C LEU A 129 1.32 -5.10 -18.15
N THR A 130 0.08 -4.88 -18.56
CA THR A 130 -0.27 -4.47 -19.93
C THR A 130 0.32 -3.09 -20.26
N GLU A 131 0.24 -2.15 -19.34
CA GLU A 131 0.86 -0.82 -19.46
C GLU A 131 2.38 -0.94 -19.63
N GLN A 132 3.02 -1.76 -18.78
CA GLN A 132 4.47 -1.96 -18.82
C GLN A 132 4.94 -2.71 -20.07
N ALA A 133 4.07 -3.52 -20.69
CA ALA A 133 4.30 -4.12 -22.00
C ALA A 133 4.14 -3.12 -23.17
N GLY A 134 3.98 -1.83 -22.89
CA GLY A 134 3.86 -0.76 -23.89
C GLY A 134 2.45 -0.60 -24.47
N ARG A 135 1.48 -1.40 -24.03
CA ARG A 135 0.10 -1.37 -24.53
C ARG A 135 -0.77 -0.40 -23.72
N LYS A 136 -0.36 0.86 -23.70
CA LYS A 136 -0.97 1.90 -22.86
C LYS A 136 -2.46 2.11 -23.13
N ASP A 137 -2.88 2.15 -24.40
CA ASP A 137 -4.29 2.36 -24.75
C ASP A 137 -5.19 1.22 -24.23
N ASP A 138 -4.68 0.00 -24.20
CA ASP A 138 -5.42 -1.14 -23.67
C ASP A 138 -5.42 -1.14 -22.14
N ALA A 139 -4.30 -0.75 -21.51
CA ALA A 139 -4.24 -0.56 -20.06
C ALA A 139 -5.23 0.52 -19.59
N VAL A 140 -5.31 1.66 -20.30
CA VAL A 140 -6.28 2.72 -20.01
C VAL A 140 -7.72 2.19 -20.05
N LYS A 141 -8.09 1.40 -21.06
CA LYS A 141 -9.42 0.77 -21.13
C LYS A 141 -9.67 -0.15 -19.93
N GLN A 142 -8.68 -0.96 -19.56
CA GLN A 142 -8.79 -1.87 -18.42
C GLN A 142 -8.94 -1.10 -17.10
N TYR A 143 -8.06 -0.13 -16.85
CA TYR A 143 -8.12 0.72 -15.67
C TYR A 143 -9.44 1.47 -15.54
N ARG A 144 -10.02 1.96 -16.63
CA ARG A 144 -11.36 2.59 -16.62
C ARG A 144 -12.43 1.65 -16.07
N THR A 145 -12.47 0.41 -16.57
CA THR A 145 -13.44 -0.59 -16.07
C THR A 145 -13.21 -0.90 -14.59
N ILE A 146 -11.94 -1.04 -14.18
CA ILE A 146 -11.58 -1.34 -12.79
C ILE A 146 -11.92 -0.17 -11.88
N ALA A 147 -11.73 1.07 -12.32
CA ALA A 147 -12.09 2.26 -11.56
C ALA A 147 -13.60 2.36 -11.31
N THR A 148 -14.42 2.03 -12.32
CA THR A 148 -15.87 1.93 -12.14
C THR A 148 -16.23 0.84 -11.13
N ASP A 149 -15.73 -0.38 -11.31
CA ASP A 149 -16.10 -1.52 -10.47
C ASP A 149 -15.58 -1.37 -9.02
N ALA A 150 -14.37 -0.82 -8.85
CA ALA A 150 -13.82 -0.52 -7.53
C ALA A 150 -14.65 0.54 -6.81
N TRP A 151 -15.03 1.63 -7.50
CA TRP A 151 -15.89 2.64 -6.92
C TRP A 151 -17.25 2.06 -6.52
N GLU A 152 -17.90 1.29 -7.39
CA GLU A 152 -19.19 0.68 -7.08
C GLU A 152 -19.12 -0.24 -5.85
N LYS A 153 -18.01 -0.96 -5.67
CA LYS A 153 -17.76 -1.82 -4.52
C LYS A 153 -17.46 -1.05 -3.23
N GLU A 154 -16.79 0.10 -3.32
CA GLU A 154 -16.22 0.81 -2.17
C GLU A 154 -16.99 2.08 -1.77
N LYS A 155 -17.85 2.63 -2.62
CA LYS A 155 -18.55 3.92 -2.38
C LYS A 155 -19.47 3.94 -1.16
N SER A 156 -19.92 2.78 -0.69
CA SER A 156 -20.78 2.63 0.49
C SER A 156 -20.00 2.27 1.76
N LEU A 157 -18.67 2.20 1.69
CA LEU A 157 -17.84 1.97 2.86
C LEU A 157 -18.01 3.13 3.85
N THR A 158 -18.10 2.77 5.12
CA THR A 158 -18.11 3.71 6.25
C THR A 158 -16.76 3.75 6.98
N MET A 159 -15.89 2.78 6.68
CA MET A 159 -14.55 2.62 7.22
C MET A 159 -13.69 1.92 6.18
N VAL A 160 -12.44 2.34 6.02
CA VAL A 160 -11.45 1.66 5.17
C VAL A 160 -10.72 0.57 5.96
N GLY A 161 -10.24 -0.45 5.26
CA GLY A 161 -9.52 -1.57 5.87
C GLY A 161 -8.18 -1.16 6.49
N ILE A 162 -7.56 -2.12 7.18
CA ILE A 162 -6.21 -1.96 7.75
C ILE A 162 -5.23 -1.50 6.66
N GLY A 163 -4.47 -0.45 6.97
CA GLY A 163 -3.52 0.15 6.03
C GLY A 163 -4.08 1.29 5.18
N GLY A 164 -5.38 1.62 5.30
CA GLY A 164 -5.95 2.84 4.73
C GLY A 164 -5.93 2.92 3.19
N ARG A 165 -5.81 1.76 2.51
CA ARG A 165 -5.74 1.66 1.05
C ARG A 165 -7.09 1.19 0.48
N THR A 166 -7.45 1.71 -0.67
CA THR A 166 -8.63 1.32 -1.45
C THR A 166 -8.24 1.02 -2.88
N LEU A 167 -8.97 0.11 -3.55
CA LEU A 167 -8.76 -0.15 -4.97
C LEU A 167 -9.11 1.07 -5.81
N THR A 168 -10.11 1.85 -5.40
CA THR A 168 -10.47 3.15 -5.99
C THR A 168 -9.28 4.09 -6.00
N GLY A 169 -8.60 4.21 -4.84
CA GLY A 169 -7.38 5.01 -4.69
C GLY A 169 -6.25 4.53 -5.61
N GLU A 170 -6.01 3.22 -5.59
CA GLU A 170 -4.90 2.61 -6.28
C GLU A 170 -5.06 2.68 -7.81
N VAL A 171 -6.21 2.30 -8.36
CA VAL A 171 -6.45 2.37 -9.81
C VAL A 171 -6.41 3.79 -10.34
N ALA A 172 -6.93 4.77 -9.60
CA ALA A 172 -6.86 6.18 -9.98
C ALA A 172 -5.40 6.66 -10.07
N SER A 173 -4.52 6.17 -9.17
CA SER A 173 -3.10 6.52 -9.19
C SER A 173 -2.37 6.07 -10.46
N TYR A 174 -2.83 4.98 -11.10
CA TYR A 174 -2.31 4.50 -12.38
C TYR A 174 -3.01 5.13 -13.58
N LEU A 175 -4.32 5.33 -13.51
CA LEU A 175 -5.12 5.83 -14.62
C LEU A 175 -4.88 7.32 -14.90
N VAL A 176 -4.95 8.17 -13.87
CA VAL A 176 -4.91 9.63 -14.04
C VAL A 176 -3.67 10.11 -14.81
N PRO A 177 -2.45 9.61 -14.55
CA PRO A 177 -1.26 10.01 -15.32
C PRO A 177 -1.28 9.63 -16.81
N LEU A 178 -2.14 8.69 -17.21
CA LEU A 178 -2.26 8.21 -18.60
C LEU A 178 -3.35 8.94 -19.40
N LEU A 179 -4.18 9.76 -18.73
CA LEU A 179 -5.28 10.49 -19.34
C LEU A 179 -4.83 11.82 -19.96
N ASP A 180 -5.53 12.27 -20.99
CA ASP A 180 -5.32 13.58 -21.61
C ASP A 180 -5.95 14.66 -20.71
N ALA A 181 -5.12 15.59 -20.21
CA ALA A 181 -5.54 16.58 -19.21
C ALA A 181 -6.73 17.46 -19.65
N GLU A 182 -6.88 17.71 -20.96
CA GLU A 182 -7.95 18.54 -21.49
C GLU A 182 -9.16 17.71 -21.92
N LYS A 183 -8.94 16.63 -22.68
CA LYS A 183 -10.03 15.81 -23.22
C LYS A 183 -10.73 15.00 -22.12
N ASP A 184 -9.96 14.49 -21.15
CA ASP A 184 -10.44 13.64 -20.08
C ASP A 184 -10.66 14.42 -18.77
N LYS A 185 -10.67 15.76 -18.81
CA LYS A 185 -10.76 16.63 -17.62
C LYS A 185 -11.85 16.22 -16.63
N ARG A 186 -13.06 15.94 -17.13
CA ARG A 186 -14.21 15.53 -16.28
C ARG A 186 -13.99 14.16 -15.63
N GLU A 187 -13.37 13.24 -16.35
CA GLU A 187 -13.03 11.91 -15.83
C GLU A 187 -11.98 12.05 -14.72
N ILE A 188 -10.94 12.86 -14.95
CA ILE A 188 -9.90 13.15 -13.96
C ILE A 188 -10.50 13.78 -12.69
N GLU A 189 -11.41 14.75 -12.84
CA GLU A 189 -12.13 15.37 -11.71
C GLU A 189 -12.93 14.33 -10.92
N THR A 190 -13.69 13.48 -11.61
CA THR A 190 -14.49 12.41 -10.99
C THR A 190 -13.61 11.41 -10.23
N LEU A 191 -12.50 10.96 -10.83
CA LEU A 191 -11.56 10.05 -10.18
C LEU A 191 -10.96 10.68 -8.92
N LYS A 192 -10.57 11.95 -8.98
CA LYS A 192 -10.05 12.68 -7.81
C LYS A 192 -11.08 12.81 -6.71
N ASP A 193 -12.35 13.06 -7.06
CA ASP A 193 -13.43 13.15 -6.08
C ASP A 193 -13.70 11.80 -5.40
N HIS A 194 -13.65 10.69 -6.14
CA HIS A 194 -13.76 9.34 -5.57
C HIS A 194 -12.60 9.05 -4.60
N VAL A 195 -11.37 9.36 -4.98
CA VAL A 195 -10.18 9.21 -4.12
C VAL A 195 -10.33 10.07 -2.86
N ALA A 196 -10.75 11.33 -3.00
CA ALA A 196 -10.95 12.24 -1.88
C ALA A 196 -12.10 11.80 -0.97
N THR A 197 -13.13 11.14 -1.50
CA THR A 197 -14.21 10.56 -0.71
C THR A 197 -13.71 9.39 0.14
N MET A 198 -12.94 8.48 -0.47
CA MET A 198 -12.32 7.36 0.26
C MET A 198 -11.33 7.84 1.32
N GLY A 199 -10.55 8.88 1.03
CA GLY A 199 -9.57 9.45 1.97
C GLY A 199 -10.17 10.15 3.19
N LYS A 200 -11.50 10.34 3.26
CA LYS A 200 -12.20 10.87 4.45
C LYS A 200 -12.70 9.78 5.39
N LEU A 201 -12.65 8.52 4.97
CA LEU A 201 -13.13 7.41 5.78
C LEU A 201 -12.12 7.11 6.89
N PRO A 202 -12.57 6.81 8.12
CA PRO A 202 -11.69 6.34 9.18
C PRO A 202 -11.06 4.99 8.82
N TYR A 203 -9.88 4.70 9.34
CA TYR A 203 -9.20 3.39 9.24
C TYR A 203 -8.76 2.94 10.63
N PRO A 204 -8.73 1.63 10.91
CA PRO A 204 -8.18 1.16 12.18
C PRO A 204 -6.70 1.52 12.31
N VAL A 205 -6.36 2.18 13.42
CA VAL A 205 -4.98 2.43 13.86
C VAL A 205 -4.68 1.57 15.09
N THR A 206 -3.48 1.01 15.15
CA THR A 206 -2.96 0.28 16.32
C THR A 206 -1.77 1.05 16.88
N PRO A 207 -2.00 2.04 17.78
CA PRO A 207 -0.91 2.80 18.36
C PRO A 207 -0.06 1.88 19.24
N ILE A 208 1.26 1.94 19.08
CA ILE A 208 2.22 1.25 19.95
C ILE A 208 2.94 2.32 20.77
N ALA A 209 2.69 2.35 22.08
CA ALA A 209 3.47 3.16 23.01
C ALA A 209 4.68 2.37 23.50
N VAL A 210 5.88 2.94 23.32
CA VAL A 210 7.13 2.33 23.77
C VAL A 210 7.78 3.26 24.81
N PRO A 211 8.00 2.81 26.06
CA PRO A 211 8.72 3.61 27.05
C PRO A 211 10.15 3.86 26.58
N LEU A 212 10.57 5.14 26.60
CA LEU A 212 11.94 5.54 26.22
C LEU A 212 12.87 5.68 27.44
N ALA A 213 12.38 5.39 28.63
CA ALA A 213 13.13 5.40 29.89
C ALA A 213 12.61 4.33 30.85
N ASP A 214 13.50 3.81 31.68
CA ASP A 214 13.14 2.87 32.75
C ASP A 214 12.26 3.54 33.81
N GLY A 215 11.35 2.76 34.41
CA GLY A 215 10.50 3.22 35.52
C GLY A 215 9.25 4.00 35.10
N LEU A 216 8.98 4.16 33.81
CA LEU A 216 7.71 4.70 33.31
C LEU A 216 6.56 3.73 33.56
N THR A 217 5.41 4.26 33.98
CA THR A 217 4.18 3.51 34.23
C THR A 217 3.23 3.58 33.02
N THR A 218 2.15 2.80 33.04
CA THR A 218 1.10 2.86 32.01
C THR A 218 0.49 4.25 31.90
N THR A 219 0.25 4.94 33.03
CA THR A 219 -0.27 6.31 33.04
C THR A 219 0.69 7.30 32.37
N ASP A 220 2.00 7.10 32.52
CA ASP A 220 3.01 7.93 31.85
C ASP A 220 3.04 7.69 30.32
N LEU A 221 2.65 6.49 29.88
CA LEU A 221 2.55 6.11 28.46
C LEU A 221 1.22 6.53 27.83
N GLU A 222 0.13 6.47 28.59
CA GLU A 222 -1.17 6.98 28.21
C GLU A 222 -1.11 8.49 28.04
N ALA A 223 -0.39 9.20 28.89
CA ALA A 223 -0.17 10.65 28.79
C ALA A 223 -1.44 11.41 28.36
N PRO A 224 -2.56 11.32 29.11
CA PRO A 224 -3.86 11.84 28.68
C PRO A 224 -3.77 13.33 28.32
N ASP A 225 -3.04 14.14 29.08
CA ASP A 225 -2.90 15.57 28.80
C ASP A 225 -1.96 15.91 27.62
N ALA A 226 -1.29 14.91 27.02
CA ALA A 226 -0.38 15.12 25.91
C ALA A 226 -1.15 15.33 24.60
N ARG A 227 -0.62 16.21 23.75
CA ARG A 227 -1.22 16.57 22.48
C ARG A 227 -0.30 16.17 21.35
N VAL A 228 -0.79 15.31 20.48
CA VAL A 228 -0.08 14.87 19.28
C VAL A 228 -0.65 15.52 18.02
N THR A 229 0.17 15.63 16.98
CA THR A 229 -0.23 16.17 15.66
C THR A 229 -0.49 15.07 14.63
N PHE A 230 -0.57 13.82 15.05
CA PHE A 230 -0.83 12.67 14.19
C PHE A 230 -2.07 11.91 14.68
N ASP A 231 -2.71 11.19 13.75
CA ASP A 231 -3.96 10.44 13.98
C ASP A 231 -3.69 9.17 14.80
N VAL A 232 -3.92 9.25 16.10
CA VAL A 232 -3.65 8.15 17.05
C VAL A 232 -4.78 7.13 17.10
N ASP A 233 -6.02 7.57 16.86
CA ASP A 233 -7.22 6.73 17.00
C ASP A 233 -7.78 6.26 15.65
N GLY A 234 -7.24 6.74 14.53
CA GLY A 234 -7.63 6.34 13.18
C GLY A 234 -8.91 7.01 12.70
N SER A 235 -9.34 8.07 13.40
CA SER A 235 -10.56 8.80 13.07
C SER A 235 -10.43 9.65 11.80
N GLY A 236 -9.20 9.88 11.31
CA GLY A 236 -8.94 10.65 10.10
C GLY A 236 -9.14 12.16 10.26
N PHE A 237 -9.39 12.66 11.46
CA PHE A 237 -9.59 14.08 11.72
C PHE A 237 -8.27 14.75 12.12
N GLY A 238 -7.94 15.88 11.47
CA GLY A 238 -6.81 16.75 11.83
C GLY A 238 -7.01 17.54 13.13
N SER A 239 -7.60 16.90 14.14
CA SER A 239 -7.81 17.48 15.46
C SER A 239 -6.68 17.13 16.40
N ARG A 240 -6.43 18.07 17.31
CA ARG A 240 -5.52 17.96 18.45
C ARG A 240 -6.17 17.00 19.45
N MET A 241 -5.62 15.79 19.62
CA MET A 241 -6.30 14.71 20.35
C MET A 241 -5.56 14.32 21.64
N GLU A 242 -6.38 13.90 22.59
CA GLU A 242 -6.07 13.31 23.90
C GLU A 242 -5.84 11.81 23.68
N LEU A 243 -4.80 11.24 24.29
CA LEU A 243 -4.53 9.80 24.21
C LEU A 243 -5.54 9.05 25.09
N ASP A 244 -6.68 8.65 24.53
CA ASP A 244 -7.68 7.84 25.24
C ASP A 244 -7.51 6.36 24.90
N TYR A 245 -6.99 5.57 25.83
CA TYR A 245 -6.84 4.12 25.66
C TYR A 245 -8.12 3.42 26.13
N PRO A 246 -8.80 2.63 25.27
CA PRO A 246 -9.86 1.76 25.75
C PRO A 246 -9.25 0.71 26.69
N GLN A 247 -9.76 0.64 27.92
CA GLN A 247 -9.30 -0.27 28.98
C GLN A 247 -9.23 -1.76 28.59
N SER A 248 -9.82 -2.15 27.46
CA SER A 248 -9.77 -3.52 26.92
C SER A 248 -8.41 -3.95 26.36
N CYS A 249 -7.45 -3.03 26.15
CA CYS A 249 -6.13 -3.35 25.60
C CYS A 249 -5.06 -3.64 26.67
N LEU A 250 -5.40 -3.56 27.97
CA LEU A 250 -4.45 -3.68 29.09
C LEU A 250 -4.39 -5.08 29.74
N ALA A 251 -4.81 -6.14 29.03
CA ALA A 251 -4.64 -7.50 29.53
C ALA A 251 -3.39 -8.15 28.92
N GLY A 252 -2.26 -7.95 29.60
CA GLY A 252 -0.97 -8.60 29.32
C GLY A 252 0.05 -8.30 30.40
#